data_AF-A0A5J4Q5I3-F1
#
_entry.id   AF-A0A5J4Q5I3-F1
#
_cell.length_a   1.000
_cell.length_b   1.000
_cell.length_c   1.000
_cell.angle_alpha   90.00
_cell.angle_beta   90.00
_cell.angle_gamma   90.00
#
_symmetry.space_group_name_H-M   'P 1'
#
loop_
_entity.id
_entity.type
_entity.pdbx_description
1 polymer ?
#
loop_
_entity_poly.entity_id
_entity_poly.type
_entity_poly.pdbx_seq_one_letter_code
_entity_poly.pdbx_strand_id
1 'polypeptide(L)' 'MKRNLLFISIAFLALNNAFAQESPANVVVNTLRERIDLSGYAQTGYTYDDQVSNSNTFDIKRIIFMAQGKISNEWL' A
#
# COMPACT_ATOMS: atom_id res chain seq x y z
N MET A 1 -16.71 -40.24 26.01
CA MET A 1 -16.75 -39.55 24.70
C MET A 1 -16.86 -38.03 24.82
N LYS A 2 -17.78 -37.48 25.63
CA LYS A 2 -17.97 -36.01 25.79
C LYS A 2 -16.72 -35.24 26.27
N ARG A 3 -15.93 -35.83 27.18
CA ARG A 3 -14.68 -35.22 27.70
C ARG A 3 -13.59 -35.09 26.62
N ASN A 4 -13.42 -36.11 25.77
CA ASN A 4 -12.46 -36.06 24.68
C ASN A 4 -12.89 -35.08 23.58
N LEU A 5 -14.21 -34.92 23.38
CA LEU A 5 -14.76 -33.94 22.44
C LEU A 5 -14.42 -32.50 22.87
N LEU A 6 -14.57 -32.18 24.16
CA LEU A 6 -14.21 -30.88 24.73
C LEU A 6 -12.72 -30.55 24.56
N PHE A 7 -11.84 -31.51 24.78
CA PHE A 7 -10.40 -31.31 24.57
C PHE A 7 -10.06 -31.05 23.10
N ILE A 8 -10.73 -31.73 22.17
CA ILE A 8 -10.56 -31.50 20.73
C ILE A 8 -11.05 -30.09 20.36
N SER A 9 -12.21 -29.66 20.87
CA SER A 9 -12.73 -28.31 20.62
C SER A 9 -11.78 -27.22 21.12
N ILE A 10 -11.21 -27.38 22.32
CA ILE A 10 -10.24 -26.45 22.91
C ILE A 10 -8.93 -26.43 22.09
N ALA A 11 -8.46 -27.59 21.64
CA ALA A 11 -7.28 -27.69 20.77
C ALA A 11 -7.51 -26.98 19.42
N PHE A 12 -8.69 -27.16 18.81
CA PHE A 12 -9.05 -26.43 17.58
C PHE A 12 -9.12 -24.92 17.82
N LEU A 13 -9.71 -24.45 18.92
CA LEU A 13 -9.74 -23.03 19.28
C LEU A 13 -8.33 -22.45 19.47
N ALA A 14 -7.44 -23.17 20.15
CA ALA A 14 -6.06 -22.73 20.37
C ALA A 14 -5.25 -22.65 19.06
N LEU A 15 -5.42 -23.63 18.16
CA LEU A 15 -4.74 -23.64 16.87
C LEU A 15 -5.21 -22.50 15.96
N ASN A 16 -6.50 -22.18 15.94
CA ASN A 16 -7.01 -21.07 15.13
C ASN A 16 -6.45 -19.70 15.55
N ASN A 17 -6.20 -19.49 16.85
CA ASN A 17 -5.60 -18.25 17.34
C ASN A 17 -4.13 -18.10 16.94
N ALA A 18 -3.38 -19.20 16.86
CA ALA A 18 -1.97 -19.18 16.45
C ALA A 18 -1.79 -18.80 14.96
N PHE A 19 -2.75 -19.14 14.09
CA PHE A 19 -2.74 -18.79 12.67
C PHE A 19 -3.33 -17.41 12.36
N ALA A 20 -4.03 -16.79 13.32
CA ALA A 20 -4.61 -15.46 13.17
C ALA A 20 -3.63 -14.32 13.51
N GLN A 21 -2.43 -14.65 14.01
CA GLN A 21 -1.40 -13.65 14.28
C GLN A 21 -0.87 -13.09 12.95
N GLU A 22 -1.10 -11.79 12.72
CA GLU A 22 -0.49 -11.13 11.56
C GLU A 22 1.03 -11.24 11.66
N SER A 23 1.67 -11.60 10.54
CA SER A 23 3.12 -11.61 10.46
C SER A 23 3.66 -10.23 10.87
N PRO A 24 4.72 -10.13 11.68
CA PRO A 24 5.29 -8.85 12.09
C PRO A 24 5.66 -7.97 10.89
N ALA A 25 5.96 -8.56 9.73
CA ALA A 25 6.17 -7.82 8.49
C ALA A 25 4.90 -7.13 7.97
N ASN A 26 3.74 -7.78 8.06
CA ASN A 26 2.47 -7.19 7.62
C ASN A 26 2.06 -6.04 8.53
N VAL A 27 2.28 -6.16 9.84
CA VAL A 27 2.01 -5.08 10.80
C VAL A 27 2.85 -3.84 10.49
N VAL A 28 4.14 -4.03 10.20
CA VAL A 28 5.05 -2.93 9.80
C VAL A 28 4.61 -2.30 8.47
N VAL A 29 4.29 -3.12 7.46
CA VAL A 29 3.85 -2.63 6.15
C VAL A 29 2.52 -1.87 6.23
N ASN A 30 1.56 -2.37 7.00
CA ASN A 30 0.28 -1.71 7.22
C ASN A 30 0.45 -0.39 7.98
N THR A 31 1.30 -0.37 9.02
CA THR A 31 1.61 0.85 9.78
C THR A 31 2.31 1.91 8.92
N LEU A 32 3.25 1.50 8.05
CA LEU A 32 3.90 2.41 7.11
C LEU A 32 2.93 2.92 6.05
N ARG A 33 2.04 2.05 5.55
CA ARG A 33 1.00 2.41 4.59
C ARG A 33 0.02 3.44 5.16
N GLU A 34 -0.32 3.34 6.44
CA GLU A 34 -1.21 4.29 7.12
C GLU A 34 -0.51 5.61 7.49
N ARG A 35 0.83 5.63 7.55
CA ARG A 35 1.61 6.81 7.92
C ARG A 35 2.17 7.58 6.73
N ILE A 36 2.33 6.94 5.58
CA ILE A 36 2.95 7.52 4.39
C ILE A 36 1.92 7.55 3.26
N ASP A 37 1.41 8.74 2.97
CA ASP A 37 0.58 9.00 1.80
C ASP A 37 1.46 9.40 0.62
N LEU A 38 1.39 8.62 -0.45
CA LEU A 38 2.10 8.87 -1.70
C LEU A 38 1.13 9.36 -2.77
N SER A 39 1.42 10.50 -3.35
CA SER A 39 0.63 11.08 -4.43
C SER A 39 1.54 11.76 -5.44
N GLY A 40 1.10 11.85 -6.68
CA GLY A 40 1.88 12.47 -7.73
C GLY A 40 1.08 12.64 -8.99
N TYR A 41 1.58 13.50 -9.87
CA TYR A 41 0.99 13.69 -11.19
C TYR A 41 2.06 13.96 -12.23
N ALA A 42 1.76 13.52 -13.45
CA ALA A 42 2.54 13.80 -14.63
C ALA A 42 1.73 14.72 -15.54
N GLN A 43 2.32 15.83 -15.94
CA GLN A 43 1.78 16.72 -16.94
C GLN A 43 2.50 16.45 -18.27
N THR A 44 1.73 16.02 -19.26
CA THR A 44 2.19 15.89 -20.64
C THR A 44 1.56 17.01 -21.47
N GLY A 45 2.26 17.41 -22.53
CA GLY A 45 1.81 18.40 -23.49
C GLY A 45 1.96 17.86 -24.89
N TYR A 46 1.02 18.21 -25.75
CA TYR A 46 1.06 17.93 -27.18
C TYR A 46 1.04 19.26 -27.90
N THR A 47 2.06 19.51 -28.71
CA THR A 47 2.13 20.71 -29.55
C THR A 47 1.91 20.27 -30.99
N TYR A 48 0.88 20.84 -31.61
CA TYR A 48 0.60 20.70 -33.03
C TYR A 48 1.08 21.96 -33.75
N ASP A 49 1.99 21.80 -34.70
CA ASP A 49 2.50 22.87 -35.55
C ASP A 49 2.18 22.56 -37.02
N ASP A 50 1.38 23.42 -37.64
CA ASP A 50 0.96 23.32 -39.06
C ASP A 50 1.85 24.18 -39.98
N GLN A 51 2.83 24.90 -39.44
CA GLN A 51 3.70 25.75 -40.25
C GLN A 51 5.01 25.04 -40.61
N VAL A 52 5.09 24.64 -41.88
CA VAL A 52 6.31 24.28 -42.65
C VAL A 52 6.84 22.85 -42.51
N SER A 53 6.60 22.14 -41.41
CA SER A 53 6.91 20.70 -41.31
C SER A 53 5.93 20.00 -40.39
N ASN A 54 5.29 18.94 -40.88
CA ASN A 54 4.22 18.20 -40.20
C ASN A 54 4.77 17.37 -39.01
N SER A 55 5.33 18.03 -38.00
CA SER A 55 6.00 17.42 -36.87
C SER A 55 5.15 17.54 -35.60
N ASN A 56 4.77 16.39 -35.08
CA ASN A 56 4.02 16.26 -33.84
C ASN A 56 5.00 15.97 -32.69
N THR A 57 5.08 16.87 -31.70
CA THR A 57 5.97 16.68 -30.55
C THR A 57 5.15 16.44 -29.28
N PHE A 58 5.40 15.27 -28.67
CA PHE A 58 4.91 14.93 -27.34
C PHE A 58 5.97 15.29 -26.30
N ASP A 59 5.64 16.25 -25.44
CA ASP A 59 6.55 16.73 -24.40
C ASP A 59 6.04 16.33 -23.02
N ILE A 60 6.93 15.84 -22.17
CA ILE A 60 6.66 15.73 -20.74
C ILE A 60 7.03 17.07 -20.10
N LYS A 61 6.04 17.80 -19.60
CA LYS A 61 6.24 19.14 -19.04
C LYS A 61 6.67 19.09 -17.57
N ARG A 62 6.09 18.17 -16.79
CA ARG A 62 6.43 18.03 -15.36
C ARG A 62 6.04 16.66 -14.82
N ILE A 63 6.88 16.14 -13.92
CA ILE A 63 6.53 15.01 -13.06
C ILE A 63 6.73 15.48 -11.62
N ILE A 64 5.69 15.39 -10.79
CA ILE A 64 5.78 15.69 -9.36
C ILE A 64 5.41 14.43 -8.58
N PHE A 65 6.23 14.13 -7.58
CA PHE A 65 5.97 13.11 -6.59
C PHE A 65 5.98 13.73 -5.19
N MET A 66 4.98 13.40 -4.40
CA MET A 66 4.76 13.91 -3.06
C MET A 66 4.60 12.74 -2.11
N ALA A 67 5.44 12.71 -1.09
CA ALA A 67 5.34 11.78 0.03
C ALA A 67 5.01 12.57 1.29
N GLN A 68 3.87 12.27 1.90
CA GLN A 68 3.44 12.88 3.15
C GLN A 68 3.56 11.84 4.26
N GLY A 69 4.44 12.08 5.22
CA GLY A 69 4.67 11.19 6.36
C GLY A 69 4.14 11.79 7.65
N LYS A 70 3.28 11.07 8.38
CA LYS A 70 2.89 11.44 9.74
C LYS A 70 3.88 10.86 10.75
N ILE A 71 4.68 11.72 11.36
CA ILE A 71 5.61 11.34 12.44
C ILE A 71 4.81 11.30 13.76
N SER A 72 4.72 10.13 14.39
CA SER A 72 4.18 9.98 15.75
C SER A 72 5.23 9.37 16.67
N ASN A 73 5.17 9.72 17.96
CA ASN A 73 6.12 9.27 18.98
C ASN A 73 6.04 7.76 19.26
N GLU A 74 4.95 7.11 18.88
CA GLU A 74 4.72 5.69 19.13
C GLU A 74 4.75 4.92 17.82
N TRP A 75 5.50 3.82 17.81
CA TRP A 75 5.35 2.72 16.86
C TRP A 75 4.44 1.73 17.58
N LEU A 76 3.25 1.47 17.02
CA LEU A 76 2.32 0.50 17.61
C LEU A 76 2.98 -0.89 17.71
#